data_AF-A0A7X9PGC9-F1
#
_entry.id   AF-A0A7X9PGC9-F1
#
_cell.length_a   1.000
_cell.length_b   1.000
_cell.length_c   1.000
_cell.angle_alpha   90.00
_cell.angle_beta   90.00
_cell.angle_gamma   90.00
#
_symmetry.space_group_name_H-M   'P 1'
#
loop_
_entity.id
_entity.type
_entity.pdbx_description
1 polymer ?
#
loop_
_entity_poly.entity_id
_entity_poly.type
_entity_poly.pdbx_seq_one_letter_code
_entity_poly.pdbx_strand_id
1 'polypeptide(L)'
;MKIQNINIKIFFCAIAFVMFFCLAEKSEAAPVISNVNGTIVDESSITISGSGFGIKTPAEPILWETFEDGTDGTYLATDPDWPSYLGSANTGGKYSSTSPHSGGLCIYNYVANDFTGTAFATNNYFFEESDQIYYSYMYRHEGTPVGPAVQKNGRINSTGNRYNGDGVVALSDSYVYYDDGDTSFFPSADEGTGRYFSEDNLGSSAWTRHQIYGKYSDPSGDANGFIQVSVGSEEKTFANIVTRAAGYSFRFNNVILGLMFSNLEGYPDTYHHIYIDDVYIDNTRARVEMCEGSLWSNRGACNPQIPSAWSDGSISATVNGSQFTDGSIVYAYVIDSSGVVNSSGFPIVFGNSGEEDTTPPASPSGLNIS
;
A
#
# COMPACT_ATOMS: atom_id res chain seq x y z
N MET A 1 -6.10 -57.63 -31.44
CA MET A 1 -5.21 -56.44 -31.41
C MET A 1 -5.96 -55.13 -31.69
N LYS A 2 -7.12 -54.88 -31.04
CA LYS A 2 -7.87 -53.60 -31.15
C LYS A 2 -8.29 -53.00 -29.80
N ILE A 3 -8.23 -53.78 -28.71
CA ILE A 3 -8.72 -53.37 -27.38
C ILE A 3 -7.67 -52.56 -26.59
N GLN A 4 -6.36 -52.79 -26.81
CA GLN A 4 -5.29 -52.05 -26.12
C GLN A 4 -5.16 -50.57 -26.54
N ASN A 5 -5.50 -50.21 -27.79
CA ASN A 5 -5.32 -48.85 -28.29
C ASN A 5 -6.40 -47.86 -27.80
N ILE A 6 -7.55 -48.36 -27.32
CA ILE A 6 -8.63 -47.50 -26.77
C ILE A 6 -8.27 -47.06 -25.34
N ASN A 7 -7.71 -47.96 -24.52
CA ASN A 7 -7.34 -47.66 -23.13
C ASN A 7 -6.19 -46.65 -23.02
N ILE A 8 -5.22 -46.68 -23.95
CA ILE A 8 -4.11 -45.71 -23.98
C ILE A 8 -4.60 -44.30 -24.34
N LYS A 9 -5.58 -44.18 -25.26
CA LYS A 9 -6.15 -42.87 -25.64
C LYS A 9 -7.01 -42.28 -24.51
N ILE A 10 -7.77 -43.09 -23.79
CA ILE A 10 -8.54 -42.65 -22.62
C ILE A 10 -7.61 -42.22 -21.47
N PHE A 11 -6.50 -42.94 -21.26
CA PHE A 11 -5.48 -42.59 -20.26
C PHE A 11 -4.75 -41.27 -20.58
N PHE A 12 -4.38 -41.03 -21.84
CA PHE A 12 -3.79 -39.75 -22.25
C PHE A 12 -4.77 -38.58 -22.20
N CYS A 13 -6.05 -38.79 -22.55
CA CYS A 13 -7.09 -37.77 -22.38
C CYS A 13 -7.35 -37.45 -20.90
N ALA A 14 -7.31 -38.44 -20.01
CA ALA A 14 -7.46 -38.23 -18.57
C ALA A 14 -6.29 -37.43 -17.96
N ILE A 15 -5.05 -37.72 -18.37
CA ILE A 15 -3.86 -36.97 -17.94
C ILE A 15 -3.88 -35.54 -18.48
N ALA A 16 -4.29 -35.33 -19.73
CA ALA A 16 -4.45 -34.00 -20.30
C ALA A 16 -5.55 -33.20 -19.58
N PHE A 17 -6.66 -33.85 -19.17
CA PHE A 17 -7.74 -33.20 -18.43
C PHE A 17 -7.36 -32.86 -16.99
N VAL A 18 -6.57 -33.72 -16.32
CA VAL A 18 -6.02 -33.45 -14.97
C VAL A 18 -4.97 -32.34 -15.03
N MET A 19 -4.07 -32.32 -16.04
CA MET A 19 -3.14 -31.20 -16.22
C MET A 19 -3.84 -29.90 -16.60
N PHE A 20 -4.95 -29.94 -17.34
CA PHE A 20 -5.74 -28.74 -17.66
C PHE A 20 -6.47 -28.18 -16.44
N PHE A 21 -6.90 -29.03 -15.50
CA PHE A 21 -7.45 -28.59 -14.20
C PHE A 21 -6.37 -28.10 -13.23
N CYS A 22 -5.14 -28.60 -13.31
CA CYS A 22 -4.01 -28.11 -12.50
C CYS A 22 -3.39 -26.80 -13.02
N LEU A 23 -3.79 -26.33 -14.21
CA LEU A 23 -3.37 -25.05 -14.81
C LEU A 23 -4.52 -24.04 -14.91
N ALA A 24 -5.68 -24.33 -14.31
CA ALA A 24 -6.73 -23.34 -14.17
C ALA A 24 -6.27 -22.31 -13.13
N GLU A 25 -5.65 -21.23 -13.59
CA GLU A 25 -5.56 -20.00 -12.81
C GLU A 25 -6.99 -19.68 -12.34
N LYS A 26 -7.18 -19.56 -11.02
CA LYS A 26 -8.44 -19.07 -10.48
C LYS A 26 -8.65 -17.65 -11.04
N SER A 27 -9.45 -17.53 -12.09
CA SER A 27 -10.04 -16.25 -12.46
C SER A 27 -11.14 -15.98 -11.44
N GLU A 28 -10.77 -15.46 -10.27
CA GLU A 28 -11.78 -14.90 -9.36
C GLU A 28 -12.39 -13.67 -10.06
N ALA A 29 -13.72 -13.58 -10.05
CA ALA A 29 -14.41 -12.45 -10.67
C ALA A 29 -14.03 -11.18 -9.91
N ALA A 30 -13.75 -10.10 -10.64
CA ALA A 30 -13.42 -8.84 -9.99
C ALA A 30 -14.57 -8.40 -9.06
N PRO A 31 -14.24 -7.76 -7.91
CA PRO A 31 -15.23 -7.12 -7.05
C PRO A 31 -16.24 -6.28 -7.85
N VAL A 32 -17.50 -6.25 -7.42
CA VAL A 32 -18.53 -5.39 -8.01
C VAL A 32 -19.25 -4.62 -6.92
N ILE A 33 -19.20 -3.29 -6.98
CA ILE A 33 -19.94 -2.41 -6.08
C ILE A 33 -21.31 -2.14 -6.69
N SER A 34 -22.38 -2.44 -5.95
CA SER A 34 -23.75 -2.16 -6.36
C SER A 34 -24.33 -0.91 -5.71
N ASN A 35 -23.84 -0.53 -4.52
CA ASN A 35 -24.28 0.68 -3.82
C ASN A 35 -23.22 1.15 -2.81
N VAL A 36 -23.19 2.47 -2.56
CA VAL A 36 -22.51 3.07 -1.42
C VAL A 36 -23.52 3.94 -0.67
N ASN A 37 -23.79 3.59 0.58
CA ASN A 37 -24.79 4.23 1.43
C ASN A 37 -24.12 4.95 2.61
N GLY A 38 -24.70 6.07 3.03
CA GLY A 38 -24.16 6.96 4.07
C GLY A 38 -23.92 8.38 3.53
N THR A 39 -23.69 9.31 4.45
CA THR A 39 -23.17 10.64 4.08
C THR A 39 -21.70 10.48 3.73
N ILE A 40 -21.26 10.99 2.59
CA ILE A 40 -19.88 10.80 2.12
C ILE A 40 -19.08 12.08 2.38
N VAL A 41 -18.63 12.23 3.62
CA VAL A 41 -17.74 13.31 4.09
C VAL A 41 -16.61 12.69 4.90
N ASP A 42 -15.55 13.45 5.15
CA ASP A 42 -14.44 12.97 5.97
C ASP A 42 -14.92 12.47 7.35
N GLU A 43 -14.31 11.38 7.84
CA GLU A 43 -14.62 10.70 9.11
C GLU A 43 -16.02 10.07 9.24
N SER A 44 -16.87 10.19 8.23
CA SER A 44 -18.20 9.57 8.24
C SER A 44 -18.15 8.05 8.07
N SER A 45 -19.15 7.35 8.59
CA SER A 45 -19.31 5.91 8.37
C SER A 45 -20.20 5.63 7.16
N ILE A 46 -19.72 4.76 6.27
CA ILE A 46 -20.39 4.35 5.04
C ILE A 46 -20.53 2.84 4.97
N THR A 47 -21.50 2.37 4.17
CA THR A 47 -21.68 0.97 3.84
C THR A 47 -21.61 0.77 2.34
N ILE A 48 -20.69 -0.07 1.89
CA ILE A 48 -20.49 -0.45 0.50
C ILE A 48 -21.08 -1.85 0.31
N SER A 49 -22.06 -1.98 -0.58
CA SER A 49 -22.72 -3.25 -0.90
C SER A 49 -22.30 -3.74 -2.28
N GLY A 50 -22.24 -5.05 -2.46
CA GLY A 50 -21.80 -5.64 -3.71
C GLY A 50 -21.61 -7.15 -3.67
N SER A 51 -20.64 -7.65 -4.43
CA SER A 51 -20.27 -9.06 -4.50
C SER A 51 -18.80 -9.24 -4.87
N GLY A 52 -18.21 -10.38 -4.49
CA GLY A 52 -16.82 -10.70 -4.83
C GLY A 52 -15.81 -9.88 -4.04
N PHE A 53 -16.20 -9.32 -2.89
CA PHE A 53 -15.28 -8.59 -2.01
C PHE A 53 -14.35 -9.53 -1.23
N GLY A 54 -14.67 -10.82 -1.21
CA GLY A 54 -13.97 -11.81 -0.39
C GLY A 54 -14.20 -11.58 1.12
N ILE A 55 -13.48 -12.33 1.93
CA ILE A 55 -13.54 -12.22 3.39
C ILE A 55 -12.22 -11.62 3.89
N LYS A 56 -12.33 -10.63 4.78
CA LYS A 56 -11.22 -10.02 5.49
C LYS A 56 -11.47 -10.13 7.00
N THR A 57 -10.54 -10.71 7.74
CA THR A 57 -10.66 -10.86 9.19
C THR A 57 -9.27 -10.75 9.84
N PRO A 58 -9.03 -9.77 10.73
CA PRO A 58 -9.94 -8.68 11.10
C PRO A 58 -10.25 -7.74 9.93
N ALA A 59 -11.40 -7.06 9.97
CA ALA A 59 -11.77 -6.10 8.93
C ALA A 59 -10.88 -4.85 8.99
N GLU A 60 -10.59 -4.38 10.21
CA GLU A 60 -9.70 -3.25 10.48
C GLU A 60 -8.28 -3.51 9.93
N PRO A 61 -7.58 -2.46 9.48
CA PRO A 61 -6.15 -2.56 9.20
C PRO A 61 -5.39 -2.84 10.50
N ILE A 62 -4.16 -3.33 10.37
CA ILE A 62 -3.23 -3.41 11.50
C ILE A 62 -2.97 -2.02 12.07
N LEU A 63 -2.80 -1.04 11.17
CA LEU A 63 -2.58 0.36 11.55
C LEU A 63 -3.22 1.29 10.52
N TRP A 64 -3.87 2.33 11.04
CA TRP A 64 -4.14 3.58 10.34
C TRP A 64 -3.64 4.72 11.22
N GLU A 65 -2.69 5.50 10.71
CA GLU A 65 -1.97 6.53 11.47
C GLU A 65 -1.88 7.81 10.64
N THR A 66 -2.41 8.90 11.20
CA THR A 66 -2.44 10.24 10.60
C THR A 66 -1.53 11.22 11.35
N PHE A 67 -0.94 10.81 12.48
CA PHE A 67 -0.05 11.62 13.31
C PHE A 67 -0.68 12.87 13.96
N GLU A 68 -2.00 13.02 13.88
CA GLU A 68 -2.75 14.17 14.38
C GLU A 68 -2.82 14.24 15.91
N ASP A 69 -2.45 13.17 16.61
CA ASP A 69 -2.40 13.10 18.07
C ASP A 69 -1.10 13.68 18.68
N GLY A 70 -0.16 14.09 17.82
CA GLY A 70 1.16 14.54 18.19
C GLY A 70 1.26 15.99 18.67
N THR A 71 2.50 16.47 18.78
CA THR A 71 2.79 17.88 19.04
C THR A 71 3.96 18.31 18.19
N ASP A 72 3.78 19.36 17.39
CA ASP A 72 4.80 19.90 16.48
C ASP A 72 6.18 20.03 17.16
N GLY A 73 7.21 19.53 16.47
CA GLY A 73 8.61 19.58 16.90
C GLY A 73 9.04 18.54 17.93
N THR A 74 8.12 17.75 18.51
CA THR A 74 8.48 16.64 19.40
C THR A 74 8.85 15.39 18.60
N TYR A 75 9.64 14.49 19.22
CA TYR A 75 9.91 13.19 18.61
C TYR A 75 8.65 12.35 18.60
N LEU A 76 8.50 11.54 17.55
CA LEU A 76 7.40 10.59 17.40
C LEU A 76 7.28 9.72 18.66
N ALA A 77 6.10 9.72 19.27
CA ALA A 77 5.87 9.09 20.56
C ALA A 77 5.93 7.56 20.42
N THR A 78 6.56 6.89 21.38
CA THR A 78 6.61 5.42 21.39
C THR A 78 5.31 4.78 21.89
N ASP A 79 4.39 5.60 22.41
CA ASP A 79 3.06 5.21 22.91
C ASP A 79 2.01 5.82 21.96
N PRO A 80 1.14 5.02 21.32
CA PRO A 80 1.06 3.57 21.48
C PRO A 80 2.22 2.81 20.82
N ASP A 81 2.73 3.20 19.65
CA ASP A 81 3.58 2.28 18.87
C ASP A 81 4.50 2.98 17.84
N TRP A 82 5.61 3.58 18.25
CA TRP A 82 6.65 4.01 17.28
C TRP A 82 8.08 4.06 17.87
N PRO A 83 8.65 2.95 18.36
CA PRO A 83 10.03 2.94 18.86
C PRO A 83 11.03 3.41 17.81
N SER A 84 11.93 4.31 18.23
CA SER A 84 13.02 4.76 17.39
C SER A 84 13.91 3.62 16.94
N TYR A 85 14.31 3.64 15.67
CA TYR A 85 15.28 2.69 15.12
C TYR A 85 16.61 2.72 15.89
N LEU A 86 17.06 3.91 16.32
CA LEU A 86 18.32 4.07 17.05
C LEU A 86 18.24 3.62 18.52
N GLY A 87 17.07 3.19 19.00
CA GLY A 87 16.90 2.56 20.31
C GLY A 87 17.15 3.49 21.51
N SER A 88 17.22 4.81 21.28
CA SER A 88 17.45 5.80 22.32
C SER A 88 16.27 6.76 22.43
N ALA A 89 15.98 7.27 23.64
CA ALA A 89 14.98 8.31 23.82
C ALA A 89 15.35 9.54 22.98
N ASN A 90 14.34 10.26 22.48
CA ASN A 90 14.54 11.47 21.68
C ASN A 90 15.43 11.25 20.43
N THR A 91 15.26 10.10 19.80
CA THR A 91 15.82 9.79 18.49
C THR A 91 14.70 9.33 17.57
N GLY A 92 14.85 9.43 16.25
CA GLY A 92 13.79 9.13 15.29
C GLY A 92 13.19 10.37 14.62
N GLY A 93 12.09 10.16 13.90
CA GLY A 93 11.32 11.22 13.27
C GLY A 93 10.65 12.13 14.29
N LYS A 94 10.29 13.33 13.84
CA LYS A 94 9.58 14.33 14.64
C LYS A 94 8.24 14.67 14.02
N TYR A 95 7.24 14.95 14.85
CA TYR A 95 6.03 15.59 14.37
C TYR A 95 6.36 16.95 13.75
N SER A 96 5.71 17.28 12.64
CA SER A 96 5.88 18.54 11.93
C SER A 96 4.58 19.02 11.32
N SER A 97 4.28 20.30 11.54
CA SER A 97 3.19 21.06 10.92
C SER A 97 3.62 21.79 9.65
N THR A 98 4.88 21.62 9.21
CA THR A 98 5.44 22.41 8.11
C THR A 98 4.91 21.99 6.74
N SER A 99 4.69 20.70 6.54
CA SER A 99 4.19 20.16 5.29
C SER A 99 3.41 18.87 5.56
N PRO A 100 2.25 18.91 6.25
CA PRO A 100 1.35 17.76 6.33
C PRO A 100 0.80 17.40 4.94
N HIS A 101 0.40 16.14 4.75
CA HIS A 101 -0.39 15.71 3.60
C HIS A 101 -1.88 15.85 3.92
N SER A 102 -2.31 15.22 5.01
CA SER A 102 -3.64 15.33 5.57
C SER A 102 -3.57 16.02 6.93
N GLY A 103 -4.69 16.55 7.43
CA GLY A 103 -4.73 17.17 8.76
C GLY A 103 -3.74 18.33 8.96
N GLY A 104 -3.11 18.37 10.13
CA GLY A 104 -2.20 19.43 10.57
C GLY A 104 -0.79 18.97 10.91
N LEU A 105 -0.51 17.66 10.95
CA LEU A 105 0.78 17.08 11.33
C LEU A 105 1.23 16.00 10.33
N CYS A 106 2.54 15.76 10.32
CA CYS A 106 3.19 14.65 9.63
C CYS A 106 4.48 14.28 10.37
N ILE A 107 5.18 13.24 9.94
CA ILE A 107 6.49 12.88 10.48
C ILE A 107 7.61 13.35 9.57
N TYR A 108 8.61 13.97 10.19
CA TYR A 108 9.67 14.69 9.53
C TYR A 108 11.05 14.24 9.99
N ASN A 109 12.00 14.25 9.05
CA ASN A 109 13.43 14.22 9.33
C ASN A 109 14.21 15.20 8.44
N TYR A 110 15.27 15.78 9.01
CA TYR A 110 16.25 16.61 8.31
C TYR A 110 17.61 15.92 8.28
N VAL A 111 18.13 15.71 7.08
CA VAL A 111 19.46 15.12 6.88
C VAL A 111 20.32 16.05 6.04
N ALA A 112 21.49 16.40 6.56
CA ALA A 112 22.51 17.17 5.85
C ALA A 112 23.89 16.55 6.09
N ASN A 113 24.88 16.92 5.29
CA ASN A 113 26.24 16.35 5.37
C ASN A 113 26.89 16.51 6.75
N ASP A 114 26.67 17.65 7.41
CA ASP A 114 27.26 18.03 8.69
C ASP A 114 26.43 17.58 9.91
N PHE A 115 25.21 17.07 9.69
CA PHE A 115 24.34 16.62 10.76
C PHE A 115 24.67 15.19 11.20
N THR A 116 25.33 15.07 12.34
CA THR A 116 25.60 13.77 12.96
C THR A 116 24.32 13.16 13.55
N GLY A 117 24.07 11.88 13.24
CA GLY A 117 23.00 11.09 13.87
C GLY A 117 21.60 11.19 13.24
N THR A 118 21.37 12.01 12.21
CA THR A 118 20.03 12.13 11.58
C THR A 118 19.82 11.22 10.38
N ALA A 119 20.88 10.66 9.80
CA ALA A 119 20.82 9.76 8.64
C ALA A 119 19.87 8.55 8.83
N PHE A 120 19.68 8.12 10.08
CA PHE A 120 18.82 7.01 10.49
C PHE A 120 17.83 7.42 11.60
N ALA A 121 17.47 8.71 11.67
CA ALA A 121 16.43 9.20 12.57
C ALA A 121 15.04 8.79 12.02
N THR A 122 14.72 7.52 12.18
CA THR A 122 13.45 6.88 11.77
C THR A 122 12.88 6.03 12.91
N ASN A 123 11.68 5.49 12.71
CA ASN A 123 10.93 4.70 13.68
C ASN A 123 10.44 3.39 13.05
N ASN A 124 10.15 2.43 13.93
CA ASN A 124 9.53 1.16 13.56
C ASN A 124 8.11 1.12 14.07
N TYR A 125 7.25 0.38 13.39
CA TYR A 125 5.99 -0.11 13.94
C TYR A 125 6.02 -1.63 13.94
N PHE A 126 5.79 -2.25 15.11
CA PHE A 126 5.81 -3.70 15.29
C PHE A 126 4.39 -4.26 15.30
N PHE A 127 4.19 -5.43 14.71
CA PHE A 127 2.90 -6.09 14.63
C PHE A 127 3.01 -7.61 14.81
N GLU A 128 1.86 -8.25 15.05
CA GLU A 128 1.74 -9.70 15.08
C GLU A 128 2.24 -10.34 13.79
N GLU A 129 3.03 -11.41 13.92
CA GLU A 129 3.74 -12.01 12.79
C GLU A 129 2.80 -12.43 11.64
N SER A 130 3.20 -12.11 10.40
CA SER A 130 2.44 -12.43 9.19
C SER A 130 3.32 -12.94 8.05
N ASP A 131 2.75 -13.78 7.18
CA ASP A 131 3.41 -14.24 5.95
C ASP A 131 3.24 -13.28 4.77
N GLN A 132 2.40 -12.27 4.94
CA GLN A 132 2.20 -11.21 3.96
C GLN A 132 1.89 -9.89 4.65
N ILE A 133 2.39 -8.79 4.10
CA ILE A 133 2.14 -7.43 4.61
C ILE A 133 1.95 -6.49 3.43
N TYR A 134 0.94 -5.64 3.54
CA TYR A 134 0.74 -4.43 2.76
C TYR A 134 1.08 -3.22 3.63
N TYR A 135 1.99 -2.38 3.16
CA TYR A 135 2.46 -1.17 3.84
C TYR A 135 2.36 0.01 2.87
N SER A 136 1.58 1.02 3.23
CA SER A 136 1.31 2.21 2.43
C SER A 136 1.54 3.46 3.27
N TYR A 137 2.04 4.51 2.66
CA TYR A 137 2.24 5.82 3.29
C TYR A 137 2.35 6.92 2.23
N MET A 138 2.01 8.14 2.60
CA MET A 138 2.34 9.32 1.82
C MET A 138 3.79 9.71 2.09
N TYR A 139 4.50 10.08 1.02
CA TYR A 139 5.91 10.40 1.05
C TYR A 139 6.21 11.68 0.27
N ARG A 140 6.98 12.58 0.87
CA ARG A 140 7.53 13.79 0.23
C ARG A 140 8.98 13.97 0.62
N HIS A 141 9.78 14.38 -0.33
CA HIS A 141 11.19 14.71 -0.16
C HIS A 141 11.50 16.05 -0.82
N GLU A 142 12.22 16.91 -0.12
CA GLU A 142 12.74 18.16 -0.65
C GLU A 142 14.21 18.25 -0.34
N GLY A 143 15.03 18.60 -1.32
CA GLY A 143 16.46 18.69 -1.06
C GLY A 143 17.27 18.84 -2.31
N THR A 144 18.58 18.79 -2.12
CA THR A 144 19.53 18.77 -3.24
C THR A 144 19.36 17.46 -4.03
N PRO A 145 19.27 17.52 -5.37
CA PRO A 145 19.50 16.34 -6.20
C PRO A 145 20.91 15.82 -5.89
N VAL A 146 21.02 14.59 -5.42
CA VAL A 146 22.29 14.07 -4.91
C VAL A 146 22.67 12.80 -5.63
N GLY A 147 23.90 12.80 -6.16
CA GLY A 147 24.46 11.71 -6.97
C GLY A 147 24.43 10.34 -6.27
N PRO A 148 25.47 9.89 -5.54
CA PRO A 148 25.55 8.53 -4.99
C PRO A 148 25.00 8.38 -3.57
N ALA A 149 24.34 9.41 -3.05
CA ALA A 149 23.71 9.33 -1.74
C ALA A 149 22.46 8.44 -1.83
N VAL A 150 22.18 7.69 -0.76
CA VAL A 150 21.16 6.64 -0.78
C VAL A 150 19.97 7.05 0.05
N GLN A 151 18.84 7.28 -0.60
CA GLN A 151 17.53 7.44 0.03
C GLN A 151 16.97 6.06 0.40
N LYS A 152 16.34 5.91 1.57
CA LYS A 152 15.58 4.69 1.91
C LYS A 152 14.16 5.08 2.25
N ASN A 153 13.26 4.76 1.33
CA ASN A 153 11.89 5.27 1.36
C ASN A 153 10.96 4.38 2.21
N GLY A 154 11.28 3.12 2.46
CA GLY A 154 10.49 2.29 3.37
C GLY A 154 10.84 0.82 3.33
N ARG A 155 10.52 0.08 4.41
CA ARG A 155 10.89 -1.34 4.57
C ARG A 155 9.81 -2.12 5.31
N ILE A 156 9.60 -3.38 4.90
CA ILE A 156 8.94 -4.43 5.71
C ILE A 156 10.01 -5.44 6.13
N ASN A 157 9.98 -5.86 7.39
CA ASN A 157 11.04 -6.63 8.03
C ASN A 157 10.48 -7.80 8.85
N SER A 158 11.38 -8.72 9.19
CA SER A 158 11.12 -9.99 9.88
C SER A 158 12.11 -10.29 11.01
N THR A 159 13.10 -9.42 11.22
CA THR A 159 14.19 -9.63 12.20
C THR A 159 14.19 -8.58 13.31
N GLY A 160 13.01 -8.06 13.65
CA GLY A 160 12.86 -7.07 14.71
C GLY A 160 13.41 -5.70 14.33
N ASN A 161 14.04 -4.99 15.28
CA ASN A 161 14.61 -3.66 15.05
C ASN A 161 15.96 -3.71 14.28
N ARG A 162 15.95 -4.26 13.06
CA ARG A 162 17.11 -4.33 12.17
C ARG A 162 16.80 -3.70 10.82
N TYR A 163 17.73 -2.90 10.32
CA TYR A 163 17.61 -2.25 9.02
C TYR A 163 17.61 -3.25 7.85
N ASN A 164 18.41 -4.32 7.97
CA ASN A 164 18.50 -5.43 7.03
C ASN A 164 18.47 -6.75 7.80
N GLY A 165 17.97 -7.80 7.17
CA GLY A 165 18.06 -9.19 7.64
C GLY A 165 17.18 -10.09 6.77
N ASP A 166 17.21 -11.38 7.10
CA ASP A 166 16.46 -12.43 6.40
C ASP A 166 14.99 -12.03 6.25
N GLY A 167 14.46 -12.05 5.02
CA GLY A 167 13.06 -11.77 4.71
C GLY A 167 12.69 -10.31 4.41
N VAL A 168 13.62 -9.37 4.57
CA VAL A 168 13.33 -7.94 4.31
C VAL A 168 12.86 -7.71 2.87
N VAL A 169 11.91 -6.78 2.70
CA VAL A 169 11.63 -6.13 1.41
C VAL A 169 11.73 -4.62 1.60
N ALA A 170 12.52 -3.95 0.77
CA ALA A 170 12.82 -2.54 0.90
C ALA A 170 12.66 -1.79 -0.42
N LEU A 171 12.17 -0.55 -0.32
CA LEU A 171 12.28 0.48 -1.33
C LEU A 171 13.44 1.40 -0.95
N SER A 172 14.45 1.54 -1.81
CA SER A 172 15.63 2.37 -1.56
C SER A 172 16.18 2.91 -2.88
N ASP A 173 16.49 4.21 -2.94
CA ASP A 173 17.14 4.88 -4.08
C ASP A 173 16.60 4.46 -5.45
N SER A 174 15.26 4.51 -5.58
CA SER A 174 14.52 4.13 -6.78
C SER A 174 14.46 2.64 -7.12
N TYR A 175 15.02 1.74 -6.30
CA TYR A 175 15.03 0.30 -6.54
C TYR A 175 14.32 -0.51 -5.46
N VAL A 176 14.01 -1.76 -5.80
CA VAL A 176 13.48 -2.76 -4.88
C VAL A 176 14.63 -3.68 -4.46
N TYR A 177 14.73 -3.93 -3.17
CA TYR A 177 15.66 -4.88 -2.56
C TYR A 177 14.86 -5.90 -1.76
N TYR A 178 15.23 -7.18 -1.84
CA TYR A 178 14.70 -8.18 -0.92
C TYR A 178 15.74 -9.25 -0.57
N ASP A 179 15.55 -9.92 0.56
CA ASP A 179 16.41 -11.02 1.02
C ASP A 179 15.54 -12.22 1.37
N ASP A 180 15.84 -13.39 0.81
CA ASP A 180 15.06 -14.61 1.06
C ASP A 180 15.59 -15.45 2.24
N GLY A 181 16.60 -14.95 2.96
CA GLY A 181 17.34 -15.61 4.04
C GLY A 181 18.65 -16.25 3.59
N ASP A 182 18.76 -16.67 2.33
CA ASP A 182 19.98 -17.29 1.77
C ASP A 182 20.73 -16.32 0.85
N THR A 183 19.99 -15.56 0.04
CA THR A 183 20.53 -14.62 -0.94
C THR A 183 19.82 -13.26 -0.86
N SER A 184 20.62 -12.19 -0.98
CA SER A 184 20.11 -10.84 -1.15
C SER A 184 19.96 -10.50 -2.64
N PHE A 185 18.80 -9.99 -3.02
CA PHE A 185 18.43 -9.70 -4.40
C PHE A 185 18.28 -8.19 -4.63
N PHE A 186 18.90 -7.75 -5.73
CA PHE A 186 18.75 -6.42 -6.31
C PHE A 186 18.23 -6.59 -7.73
N PRO A 187 16.95 -6.95 -7.90
CA PRO A 187 16.39 -7.10 -9.24
C PRO A 187 16.60 -5.79 -10.02
N SER A 188 17.07 -5.88 -11.26
CA SER A 188 17.33 -4.72 -12.12
C SER A 188 16.49 -4.78 -13.39
N ALA A 189 15.98 -3.62 -13.84
CA ALA A 189 15.36 -3.47 -15.16
C ALA A 189 16.39 -3.08 -16.25
N ASP A 190 17.43 -2.33 -15.90
CA ASP A 190 18.37 -1.74 -16.87
C ASP A 190 19.84 -1.91 -16.46
N GLU A 191 20.60 -2.57 -17.35
CA GLU A 191 22.07 -2.62 -17.48
C GLU A 191 22.92 -2.42 -16.21
N GLY A 192 22.51 -3.02 -15.09
CA GLY A 192 23.29 -3.07 -13.85
C GLY A 192 23.14 -1.91 -12.87
N THR A 193 22.17 -0.99 -13.03
CA THR A 193 21.94 0.10 -12.04
C THR A 193 20.84 -0.20 -11.02
N GLY A 194 19.87 -1.08 -11.33
CA GLY A 194 18.83 -1.52 -10.39
C GLY A 194 17.63 -0.58 -10.22
N ARG A 195 17.67 0.64 -10.75
CA ARG A 195 16.64 1.68 -10.51
C ARG A 195 15.40 1.49 -11.40
N TYR A 196 14.21 1.55 -10.80
CA TYR A 196 12.91 1.32 -11.43
C TYR A 196 12.03 2.56 -11.53
N PHE A 197 12.16 3.45 -10.56
CA PHE A 197 11.23 4.54 -10.33
C PHE A 197 11.84 5.90 -10.66
N SER A 198 11.03 6.78 -11.22
CA SER A 198 11.42 8.16 -11.51
C SER A 198 11.51 9.01 -10.25
N GLU A 199 12.41 10.00 -10.27
CA GLU A 199 12.62 10.93 -9.16
C GLU A 199 11.32 11.68 -8.77
N ASP A 200 10.53 12.09 -9.77
CA ASP A 200 9.23 12.75 -9.55
C ASP A 200 8.27 11.86 -8.75
N ASN A 201 8.21 10.56 -9.04
CA ASN A 201 7.34 9.62 -8.32
C ASN A 201 7.92 9.19 -6.96
N LEU A 202 9.20 9.46 -6.68
CA LEU A 202 9.82 9.26 -5.36
C LEU A 202 9.54 10.40 -4.38
N GLY A 203 8.61 11.30 -4.73
CA GLY A 203 8.12 12.35 -3.85
C GLY A 203 8.96 13.62 -3.91
N SER A 204 9.74 13.83 -4.99
CA SER A 204 10.54 15.04 -5.16
C SER A 204 9.62 16.27 -5.26
N SER A 205 9.61 17.10 -4.21
CA SER A 205 8.82 18.33 -4.08
C SER A 205 7.30 18.19 -4.23
N ALA A 206 6.78 16.96 -4.15
CA ALA A 206 5.35 16.67 -4.17
C ALA A 206 5.04 15.44 -3.31
N TRP A 207 3.84 15.39 -2.76
CA TRP A 207 3.36 14.21 -2.06
C TRP A 207 3.05 13.09 -3.06
N THR A 208 3.62 11.91 -2.82
CA THR A 208 3.37 10.71 -3.61
C THR A 208 3.08 9.55 -2.66
N ARG A 209 2.14 8.67 -3.03
CA ARG A 209 1.85 7.48 -2.24
C ARG A 209 2.86 6.39 -2.56
N HIS A 210 3.53 5.87 -1.55
CA HIS A 210 4.44 4.73 -1.66
C HIS A 210 3.76 3.51 -1.04
N GLN A 211 3.84 2.37 -1.72
CA GLN A 211 3.21 1.12 -1.28
C GLN A 211 4.19 -0.04 -1.49
N ILE A 212 4.29 -0.91 -0.49
CA ILE A 212 5.08 -2.13 -0.50
C ILE A 212 4.15 -3.27 -0.06
N TYR A 213 4.00 -4.27 -0.92
CA TYR A 213 3.37 -5.53 -0.59
C TYR A 213 4.40 -6.65 -0.73
N GLY A 214 4.59 -7.43 0.34
CA GLY A 214 5.41 -8.63 0.33
C GLY A 214 4.60 -9.83 0.76
N LYS A 215 4.83 -10.97 0.10
CA LYS A 215 4.30 -12.29 0.45
C LYS A 215 5.42 -13.30 0.36
N TYR A 216 5.62 -14.03 1.44
CA TYR A 216 6.62 -15.09 1.50
C TYR A 216 6.22 -16.33 0.71
N SER A 217 7.24 -17.03 0.20
CA SER A 217 7.08 -18.37 -0.35
C SER A 217 6.54 -19.31 0.73
N ASP A 218 5.52 -20.08 0.36
CA ASP A 218 4.91 -21.08 1.23
C ASP A 218 4.44 -22.31 0.42
N PRO A 219 5.04 -23.49 0.61
CA PRO A 219 6.15 -23.77 1.52
C PRO A 219 7.45 -23.02 1.16
N SER A 220 8.35 -22.85 2.13
CA SER A 220 9.66 -22.21 1.92
C SER A 220 10.44 -22.91 0.80
N GLY A 221 11.06 -22.14 -0.10
CA GLY A 221 11.79 -22.64 -1.26
C GLY A 221 10.96 -22.72 -2.54
N ASP A 222 9.63 -22.65 -2.46
CA ASP A 222 8.78 -22.63 -3.64
C ASP A 222 8.77 -21.25 -4.31
N ALA A 223 8.78 -21.25 -5.64
CA ALA A 223 8.70 -20.04 -6.45
C ALA A 223 7.25 -19.53 -6.56
N ASN A 224 6.62 -19.24 -5.42
CA ASN A 224 5.25 -18.73 -5.30
C ASN A 224 5.14 -17.47 -4.42
N GLY A 225 6.29 -16.91 -4.04
CA GLY A 225 6.41 -15.61 -3.40
C GLY A 225 6.01 -14.49 -4.34
N PHE A 226 5.66 -13.34 -3.75
CA PHE A 226 5.19 -12.19 -4.50
C PHE A 226 5.64 -10.90 -3.82
N ILE A 227 6.17 -9.95 -4.60
CA ILE A 227 6.49 -8.60 -4.17
C ILE A 227 5.85 -7.62 -5.15
N GLN A 228 5.16 -6.61 -4.65
CA GLN A 228 4.70 -5.46 -5.42
C GLN A 228 5.12 -4.18 -4.72
N VAL A 229 5.74 -3.27 -5.47
CA VAL A 229 6.12 -1.95 -4.97
C VAL A 229 5.61 -0.92 -5.94
N SER A 230 4.93 0.11 -5.44
CA SER A 230 4.50 1.24 -6.24
C SER A 230 4.88 2.56 -5.58
N VAL A 231 5.27 3.53 -6.40
CA VAL A 231 5.54 4.91 -5.97
C VAL A 231 4.83 5.85 -6.92
N GLY A 232 3.94 6.67 -6.37
CA GLY A 232 3.04 7.50 -7.17
C GLY A 232 2.25 6.67 -8.18
N SER A 233 2.49 6.93 -9.46
CA SER A 233 1.82 6.26 -10.60
C SER A 233 2.56 5.03 -11.13
N GLU A 234 3.78 4.76 -10.67
CA GLU A 234 4.62 3.67 -11.16
C GLU A 234 4.54 2.44 -10.25
N GLU A 235 4.54 1.25 -10.85
CA GLU A 235 4.46 -0.01 -10.12
C GLU A 235 5.44 -1.04 -10.70
N LYS A 236 6.02 -1.85 -9.82
CA LYS A 236 6.81 -3.04 -10.16
C LYS A 236 6.30 -4.25 -9.39
N THR A 237 6.25 -5.38 -10.08
CA THR A 237 5.81 -6.66 -9.54
C THR A 237 6.82 -7.73 -9.83
N PHE A 238 7.12 -8.53 -8.82
CA PHE A 238 7.92 -9.75 -8.89
C PHE A 238 7.04 -10.90 -8.41
N ALA A 239 6.59 -11.73 -9.34
CA ALA A 239 5.70 -12.86 -9.07
C ALA A 239 6.41 -14.17 -9.38
N ASN A 240 5.96 -15.25 -8.73
CA ASN A 240 6.54 -16.59 -8.89
C ASN A 240 8.05 -16.61 -8.60
N ILE A 241 8.46 -15.89 -7.55
CA ILE A 241 9.84 -15.83 -7.08
C ILE A 241 9.97 -16.53 -5.74
N VAL A 242 11.19 -16.89 -5.34
CA VAL A 242 11.48 -17.37 -3.99
C VAL A 242 11.72 -16.14 -3.11
N THR A 243 10.81 -15.88 -2.17
CA THR A 243 10.94 -14.80 -1.18
C THR A 243 11.25 -15.33 0.22
N ARG A 244 11.22 -16.65 0.40
CA ARG A 244 11.68 -17.35 1.60
C ARG A 244 12.37 -18.63 1.15
N ALA A 245 13.69 -18.70 1.32
CA ALA A 245 14.51 -19.83 0.90
C ALA A 245 14.16 -21.11 1.67
N ALA A 246 14.46 -22.27 1.07
CA ALA A 246 14.17 -23.57 1.69
C ALA A 246 14.87 -23.70 3.06
N GLY A 247 14.11 -24.05 4.09
CA GLY A 247 14.63 -24.23 5.45
C GLY A 247 14.51 -23.00 6.34
N TYR A 248 14.04 -21.86 5.82
CA TYR A 248 13.75 -20.66 6.60
C TYR A 248 12.27 -20.59 7.01
N SER A 249 12.00 -19.92 8.13
CA SER A 249 10.64 -19.80 8.72
C SER A 249 10.35 -18.42 9.31
N PHE A 250 11.13 -17.40 8.98
CA PHE A 250 10.91 -16.03 9.46
C PHE A 250 9.58 -15.47 8.91
N ARG A 251 8.90 -14.61 9.66
CA ARG A 251 7.64 -13.95 9.28
C ARG A 251 7.79 -12.44 9.45
N PHE A 252 7.03 -11.66 8.69
CA PHE A 252 7.08 -10.21 8.80
C PHE A 252 6.55 -9.80 10.18
N ASN A 253 7.20 -8.87 10.85
CA ASN A 253 6.82 -8.41 12.18
C ASN A 253 7.01 -6.90 12.41
N ASN A 254 7.57 -6.18 11.44
CA ASN A 254 7.61 -4.72 11.52
C ASN A 254 7.74 -4.03 10.16
N VAL A 255 7.43 -2.74 10.17
CA VAL A 255 7.82 -1.79 9.12
C VAL A 255 8.82 -0.78 9.67
N ILE A 256 9.59 -0.15 8.78
CA ILE A 256 10.44 1.00 9.09
C ILE A 256 10.03 2.17 8.19
N LEU A 257 9.79 3.33 8.81
CA LEU A 257 9.48 4.57 8.11
C LEU A 257 10.63 5.00 7.18
N GLY A 258 10.27 5.59 6.05
CA GLY A 258 11.15 6.14 5.00
C GLY A 258 11.99 7.35 5.31
N LEU A 259 12.30 7.63 6.59
CA LEU A 259 12.91 8.89 7.02
C LEU A 259 14.45 8.85 6.94
N MET A 260 15.03 8.06 6.04
CA MET A 260 16.47 7.78 6.04
C MET A 260 17.16 8.24 4.77
N PHE A 261 18.33 8.87 4.95
CA PHE A 261 19.21 9.32 3.89
C PHE A 261 20.66 9.14 4.35
N SER A 262 21.53 8.49 3.57
CA SER A 262 22.93 8.29 3.96
C SER A 262 23.90 8.45 2.79
N ASN A 263 25.19 8.27 3.08
CA ASN A 263 26.29 8.39 2.12
C ASN A 263 26.44 9.83 1.59
N LEU A 264 26.21 10.80 2.47
CA LEU A 264 26.41 12.23 2.18
C LEU A 264 27.88 12.67 2.33
N GLU A 265 28.78 11.79 2.80
CA GLU A 265 30.20 12.12 2.96
C GLU A 265 30.80 12.58 1.62
N GLY A 266 31.49 13.72 1.63
CA GLY A 266 32.04 14.33 0.41
C GLY A 266 31.11 15.31 -0.31
N TYR A 267 29.89 15.54 0.19
CA TYR A 267 28.91 16.46 -0.40
C TYR A 267 28.50 17.57 0.59
N PRO A 268 29.36 18.59 0.83
CA PRO A 268 29.21 19.52 1.95
C PRO A 268 27.99 20.45 1.91
N ASP A 269 27.28 20.55 0.78
CA ASP A 269 26.14 21.45 0.59
C ASP A 269 24.79 20.72 0.47
N THR A 270 24.76 19.42 0.77
CA THR A 270 23.54 18.61 0.60
C THR A 270 22.65 18.69 1.82
N TYR A 271 21.35 18.83 1.56
CA TYR A 271 20.31 18.84 2.57
C TYR A 271 19.07 18.12 2.04
N HIS A 272 18.35 17.45 2.95
CA HIS A 272 17.18 16.65 2.66
C HIS A 272 16.16 16.81 3.78
N HIS A 273 14.98 17.28 3.42
CA HIS A 273 13.77 17.26 4.21
C HIS A 273 12.94 16.06 3.74
N ILE A 274 12.58 15.18 4.65
CA ILE A 274 11.80 13.99 4.35
C ILE A 274 10.55 14.02 5.22
N TYR A 275 9.40 13.83 4.60
CA TYR A 275 8.08 13.87 5.23
C TYR A 275 7.33 12.58 4.94
N ILE A 276 6.62 12.07 5.95
CA ILE A 276 5.74 10.92 5.86
C ILE A 276 4.43 11.24 6.54
N ASP A 277 3.34 10.79 5.93
CA ASP A 277 2.00 10.95 6.47
C ASP A 277 1.11 9.75 6.08
N ASP A 278 -0.08 9.65 6.67
CA ASP A 278 -1.14 8.69 6.31
C ASP A 278 -0.65 7.24 6.16
N VAL A 279 -0.11 6.68 7.25
CA VAL A 279 0.41 5.32 7.25
C VAL A 279 -0.72 4.31 7.39
N TYR A 280 -0.76 3.36 6.45
CA TYR A 280 -1.71 2.24 6.43
C TYR A 280 -0.97 0.91 6.35
N ILE A 281 -1.21 0.02 7.31
CA ILE A 281 -0.60 -1.32 7.38
C ILE A 281 -1.69 -2.38 7.47
N ASP A 282 -1.56 -3.43 6.67
CA ASP A 282 -2.48 -4.57 6.71
C ASP A 282 -1.74 -5.89 6.40
N ASN A 283 -2.31 -7.01 6.81
CA ASN A 283 -1.80 -8.36 6.50
C ASN A 283 -2.53 -9.01 5.31
N THR A 284 -3.13 -8.19 4.46
CA THR A 284 -3.77 -8.57 3.20
C THR A 284 -3.72 -7.40 2.22
N ARG A 285 -3.98 -7.68 0.94
CA ARG A 285 -4.20 -6.63 -0.07
C ARG A 285 -5.61 -6.06 -0.02
N ALA A 286 -6.53 -6.74 0.68
CA ALA A 286 -7.94 -6.40 0.71
C ALA A 286 -8.16 -5.05 1.38
N ARG A 287 -8.69 -4.08 0.63
CA ARG A 287 -8.95 -2.72 1.12
C ARG A 287 -9.95 -2.00 0.24
N VAL A 288 -10.52 -0.92 0.77
CA VAL A 288 -11.35 0.01 0.00
C VAL A 288 -10.51 1.24 -0.30
N GLU A 289 -10.57 1.72 -1.53
CA GLU A 289 -9.97 3.01 -1.91
C GLU A 289 -11.03 3.92 -2.52
N MET A 290 -10.93 5.21 -2.23
CA MET A 290 -11.59 6.26 -3.01
C MET A 290 -10.55 7.00 -3.82
N CYS A 291 -10.81 7.20 -5.11
CA CYS A 291 -9.86 7.82 -6.03
C CYS A 291 -10.52 8.90 -6.90
N GLU A 292 -9.71 9.76 -7.50
CA GLU A 292 -10.17 10.83 -8.40
C GLU A 292 -10.63 10.31 -9.77
N GLY A 293 -10.05 9.22 -10.25
CA GLY A 293 -10.25 8.68 -11.59
C GLY A 293 -11.24 7.50 -11.65
N SER A 294 -12.00 7.43 -12.74
CA SER A 294 -13.07 6.44 -12.95
C SER A 294 -12.63 5.06 -13.40
N LEU A 295 -11.36 4.91 -13.80
CA LEU A 295 -10.76 3.63 -14.20
C LEU A 295 -9.56 3.33 -13.30
N TRP A 296 -9.45 2.09 -12.82
CA TRP A 296 -8.34 1.67 -11.94
C TRP A 296 -6.96 1.92 -12.58
N SER A 297 -6.85 1.74 -13.91
CA SER A 297 -5.61 1.98 -14.68
C SER A 297 -5.24 3.46 -14.81
N ASN A 298 -6.17 4.38 -14.51
CA ASN A 298 -5.96 5.83 -14.56
C ASN A 298 -6.72 6.51 -13.40
N ARG A 299 -6.48 6.01 -12.19
CA ARG A 299 -7.26 6.34 -10.99
C ARG A 299 -6.84 7.65 -10.32
N GLY A 300 -5.71 8.25 -10.68
CA GLY A 300 -5.21 9.47 -10.03
C GLY A 300 -4.85 9.23 -8.56
N ALA A 301 -4.99 10.26 -7.72
CA ALA A 301 -4.78 10.12 -6.29
C ALA A 301 -5.87 9.23 -5.66
N CYS A 302 -5.46 8.39 -4.70
CA CYS A 302 -6.33 7.44 -4.02
C CYS A 302 -6.04 7.41 -2.52
N ASN A 303 -7.10 7.39 -1.72
CA ASN A 303 -7.02 7.25 -0.28
C ASN A 303 -7.63 5.93 0.21
N PRO A 304 -6.93 5.17 1.07
CA PRO A 304 -7.53 4.01 1.71
C PRO A 304 -8.62 4.46 2.68
N GLN A 305 -9.77 3.81 2.61
CA GLN A 305 -10.86 3.97 3.58
C GLN A 305 -10.69 2.94 4.69
N ILE A 306 -11.17 3.21 5.90
CA ILE A 306 -10.80 2.42 7.08
C ILE A 306 -11.92 1.43 7.40
N PRO A 307 -11.81 0.13 7.02
CA PRO A 307 -12.91 -0.79 7.19
C PRO A 307 -13.08 -1.18 8.66
N SER A 308 -14.34 -1.27 9.12
CA SER A 308 -14.69 -1.75 10.46
C SER A 308 -15.46 -3.08 10.42
N ALA A 309 -16.02 -3.43 9.25
CA ALA A 309 -16.61 -4.74 8.98
C ALA A 309 -16.41 -5.12 7.52
N TRP A 310 -16.13 -6.39 7.25
CA TRP A 310 -15.90 -6.88 5.89
C TRP A 310 -16.48 -8.28 5.68
N SER A 311 -17.27 -8.42 4.63
CA SER A 311 -17.80 -9.67 4.13
C SER A 311 -17.82 -9.64 2.61
N ASP A 312 -18.10 -10.78 1.97
CA ASP A 312 -18.06 -10.89 0.51
C ASP A 312 -19.03 -9.95 -0.23
N GLY A 313 -20.13 -9.54 0.43
CA GLY A 313 -21.14 -8.67 -0.17
C GLY A 313 -21.34 -7.32 0.52
N SER A 314 -20.63 -7.04 1.60
CA SER A 314 -20.82 -5.80 2.38
C SER A 314 -19.55 -5.41 3.14
N ILE A 315 -19.19 -4.13 3.05
CA ILE A 315 -18.09 -3.51 3.80
C ILE A 315 -18.64 -2.28 4.52
N SER A 316 -18.37 -2.16 5.81
CA SER A 316 -18.54 -0.91 6.56
C SER A 316 -17.17 -0.25 6.70
N ALA A 317 -17.07 1.04 6.41
CA ALA A 317 -15.81 1.77 6.48
C ALA A 317 -16.01 3.21 6.97
N THR A 318 -14.98 3.76 7.60
CA THR A 318 -14.85 5.18 7.87
C THR A 318 -14.20 5.86 6.67
N VAL A 319 -14.77 6.98 6.23
CA VAL A 319 -14.28 7.75 5.10
C VAL A 319 -13.00 8.50 5.49
N ASN A 320 -11.97 8.34 4.67
CA ASN A 320 -10.76 9.15 4.66
C ASN A 320 -10.76 9.98 3.37
N GLY A 321 -11.21 11.22 3.49
CA GLY A 321 -11.53 12.09 2.37
C GLY A 321 -11.14 13.55 2.55
N SER A 322 -10.29 13.88 3.52
CA SER A 322 -9.88 15.26 3.82
C SER A 322 -9.32 16.05 2.63
N GLN A 323 -8.74 15.38 1.63
CA GLN A 323 -8.25 15.95 0.36
C GLN A 323 -9.33 16.14 -0.72
N PHE A 324 -10.51 15.53 -0.57
CA PHE A 324 -11.57 15.63 -1.57
C PHE A 324 -12.39 16.90 -1.36
N THR A 325 -12.79 17.52 -2.46
CA THR A 325 -13.61 18.74 -2.43
C THR A 325 -15.09 18.39 -2.45
N ASP A 326 -15.90 19.06 -1.63
CA ASP A 326 -17.36 18.93 -1.66
C ASP A 326 -17.94 19.18 -3.06
N GLY A 327 -18.86 18.32 -3.47
CA GLY A 327 -19.47 18.31 -4.79
C GLY A 327 -18.63 17.67 -5.89
N SER A 328 -17.37 17.28 -5.62
CA SER A 328 -16.57 16.51 -6.57
C SER A 328 -17.08 15.07 -6.71
N ILE A 329 -16.85 14.47 -7.88
CA ILE A 329 -17.09 13.04 -8.07
C ILE A 329 -15.81 12.30 -7.73
N VAL A 330 -15.89 11.41 -6.75
CA VAL A 330 -14.85 10.43 -6.41
C VAL A 330 -15.34 9.04 -6.79
N TYR A 331 -14.42 8.10 -6.94
CA TYR A 331 -14.72 6.75 -7.39
C TYR A 331 -14.26 5.73 -6.37
N ALA A 332 -15.19 4.91 -5.88
CA ALA A 332 -14.88 3.83 -4.96
C ALA A 332 -14.38 2.58 -5.69
N TYR A 333 -13.39 1.95 -5.08
CA TYR A 333 -12.78 0.70 -5.48
C TYR A 333 -12.71 -0.24 -4.29
N VAL A 334 -13.01 -1.51 -4.53
CA VAL A 334 -12.76 -2.62 -3.60
C VAL A 334 -11.66 -3.47 -4.22
N ILE A 335 -10.56 -3.61 -3.48
CA ILE A 335 -9.49 -4.54 -3.77
C ILE A 335 -9.71 -5.75 -2.85
N ASP A 336 -9.69 -6.96 -3.38
CA ASP A 336 -9.79 -8.19 -2.57
C ASP A 336 -8.43 -8.67 -2.04
N SER A 337 -8.41 -9.80 -1.33
CA SER A 337 -7.19 -10.34 -0.71
C SER A 337 -6.18 -10.91 -1.71
N SER A 338 -6.62 -11.29 -2.91
CA SER A 338 -5.75 -11.64 -4.03
C SER A 338 -5.19 -10.40 -4.73
N GLY A 339 -5.82 -9.25 -4.47
CA GLY A 339 -5.52 -7.94 -5.03
C GLY A 339 -6.16 -7.71 -6.39
N VAL A 340 -7.22 -8.44 -6.72
CA VAL A 340 -8.10 -8.12 -7.84
C VAL A 340 -9.02 -6.98 -7.41
N VAL A 341 -9.36 -6.11 -8.36
CA VAL A 341 -10.09 -4.86 -8.12
C VAL A 341 -11.14 -4.64 -9.20
N ASN A 342 -12.25 -3.97 -8.88
CA ASN A 342 -13.19 -3.49 -9.89
C ASN A 342 -12.47 -2.53 -10.86
N SER A 343 -12.43 -2.85 -12.15
CA SER A 343 -11.71 -2.04 -13.14
C SER A 343 -12.29 -0.65 -13.35
N SER A 344 -13.60 -0.51 -13.15
CA SER A 344 -14.35 0.74 -13.22
C SER A 344 -14.82 1.11 -11.83
N GLY A 345 -14.50 2.32 -11.38
CA GLY A 345 -14.87 2.79 -10.05
C GLY A 345 -16.37 3.13 -9.95
N PHE A 346 -16.93 2.94 -8.75
CA PHE A 346 -18.32 3.34 -8.48
C PHE A 346 -18.36 4.86 -8.18
N PRO A 347 -19.07 5.68 -8.97
CA PRO A 347 -19.07 7.13 -8.80
C PRO A 347 -19.85 7.54 -7.55
N ILE A 348 -19.29 8.46 -6.79
CA ILE A 348 -19.85 9.01 -5.55
C ILE A 348 -19.65 10.52 -5.58
N VAL A 349 -20.69 11.29 -5.20
CA VAL A 349 -20.54 12.73 -4.98
C VAL A 349 -20.08 12.95 -3.54
N PHE A 350 -18.87 13.45 -3.38
CA PHE A 350 -18.32 13.80 -2.06
C PHE A 350 -19.03 15.05 -1.51
N GLY A 351 -19.16 15.17 -0.19
CA GLY A 351 -19.84 16.31 0.44
C GLY A 351 -21.36 16.22 0.47
N ASN A 352 -21.96 15.21 -0.19
CA ASN A 352 -23.42 15.06 -0.19
C ASN A 352 -23.85 14.31 1.08
N SER A 353 -24.56 14.99 1.98
CA SER A 353 -25.41 14.32 2.96
C SER A 353 -26.44 13.52 2.18
N GLY A 354 -26.53 12.21 2.42
CA GLY A 354 -27.46 11.31 1.73
C GLY A 354 -28.94 11.58 2.04
N GLU A 355 -29.39 12.83 2.01
CA GLU A 355 -30.79 13.14 1.83
C GLU A 355 -31.16 12.68 0.42
N GLU A 356 -31.96 11.62 0.36
CA GLU A 356 -32.74 11.31 -0.83
C GLU A 356 -33.37 12.60 -1.35
N ASP A 357 -33.43 12.75 -2.67
CA ASP A 357 -34.25 13.76 -3.33
C ASP A 357 -35.73 13.55 -2.90
N THR A 358 -36.11 14.19 -1.80
CA THR A 358 -37.48 14.22 -1.30
C THR A 358 -38.30 15.32 -1.97
N THR A 359 -37.71 16.08 -2.90
CA THR A 359 -38.43 17.08 -3.68
C THR A 359 -39.05 16.43 -4.90
N PRO A 360 -40.38 16.21 -4.93
CA PRO A 360 -41.01 15.66 -6.12
C PRO A 360 -40.82 16.65 -7.28
N PRO A 361 -40.64 16.16 -8.52
CA PRO A 361 -40.59 17.05 -9.68
C PRO A 361 -41.84 17.93 -9.71
N ALA A 362 -41.67 19.21 -10.05
CA ALA A 362 -42.79 20.12 -10.17
C ALA A 362 -43.86 19.54 -11.11
N SER A 363 -45.12 19.61 -10.70
CA SER A 363 -46.25 19.14 -11.52
C SER A 363 -46.13 19.72 -12.94
N PRO A 364 -46.25 18.90 -14.00
CA PRO A 364 -46.19 19.39 -15.37
C PRO A 364 -47.23 20.50 -15.57
N SER A 365 -46.79 21.66 -16.02
CA SER A 365 -47.68 22.73 -16.49
C SER A 365 -47.65 22.75 -18.01
N GLY A 366 -48.83 22.79 -18.64
CA GLY A 366 -48.96 22.85 -20.10
C GLY A 366 -49.68 21.68 -20.78
N LEU A 367 -50.29 20.74 -20.03
CA LEU A 367 -51.17 19.75 -20.64
C LEU A 367 -52.50 20.40 -21.05
N ASN A 368 -52.58 20.85 -22.30
CA ASN A 368 -53.86 21.16 -22.94
C ASN A 368 -54.40 19.88 -23.57
N ILE A 369 -55.44 19.32 -22.96
CA ILE A 369 -56.25 18.27 -23.58
C ILE A 369 -57.31 19.01 -24.41
N SER A 370 -57.10 19.07 -25.73
CA SER A 370 -58.09 19.57 -26.69
C SER A 370 -59.00 18.45 -27.17
#